data_AF-A0A9D7LX40-F1
#
_entry.id   AF-A0A9D7LX40-F1
#
_cell.length_a   1.000
_cell.length_b   1.000
_cell.length_c   1.000
_cell.angle_alpha   90.00
_cell.angle_beta   90.00
_cell.angle_gamma   90.00
#
_symmetry.space_group_name_H-M   'P 1'
#
loop_
_entity.id
_entity.type
_entity.pdbx_description
1 polymer ?
#
loop_
_entity_poly.entity_id
_entity_poly.type
_entity_poly.pdbx_seq_one_letter_code
_entity_poly.pdbx_strand_id
1 'polypeptide(L)'
;MPPAPLKGRGAQSAAVPRRFGLAAREVDGDWLDWRELVDGPGLKLRTTVIEERPRTIIARNTSPDIPFDRSINAYRGCEHGVVLLYC
;
A
#
# COMPACT_ATOMS: atom_id res chain seq x y z
N MET A 1 15.14 -19.93 1.36
CA MET A 1 13.87 -20.44 1.92
C MET A 1 12.88 -19.29 1.91
N PRO A 2 11.68 -19.41 1.33
CA PRO A 2 10.71 -18.32 1.37
C PRO A 2 10.34 -18.03 2.83
N PRO A 3 10.14 -16.76 3.22
CA PRO A 3 9.73 -16.41 4.58
C PRO A 3 8.40 -17.09 4.89
N ALA A 4 8.22 -17.49 6.15
CA ALA A 4 6.97 -18.06 6.61
C ALA A 4 5.82 -17.08 6.33
N PRO A 5 4.66 -17.55 5.82
CA PRO A 5 3.55 -16.68 5.48
C PRO A 5 3.06 -15.95 6.75
N LEU A 6 3.15 -14.62 6.73
CA LEU A 6 2.58 -13.78 7.77
C LEU A 6 1.05 -13.77 7.65
N LYS A 7 0.34 -13.98 8.76
CA LYS A 7 -1.12 -13.95 8.81
C LYS A 7 -1.63 -12.51 8.69
N GLY A 8 -2.14 -12.15 7.52
CA GLY A 8 -2.72 -10.83 7.22
C GLY A 8 -3.18 -10.74 5.77
N ARG A 9 -3.84 -9.63 5.40
CA ARG A 9 -4.25 -9.33 4.01
C ARG A 9 -3.24 -8.47 3.24
N GLY A 10 -2.18 -8.01 3.92
CA GLY A 10 -1.11 -7.21 3.30
C GLY A 10 -0.18 -8.06 2.45
N ALA A 11 0.54 -7.41 1.52
CA ALA A 11 1.52 -8.08 0.68
C ALA A 11 2.63 -8.74 1.53
N GLN A 12 2.86 -10.04 1.27
CA GLN A 12 3.74 -10.88 2.07
C GLN A 12 5.24 -10.66 1.79
N SER A 13 5.57 -9.94 0.71
CA SER A 13 6.95 -9.64 0.37
C SER A 13 7.05 -8.36 -0.43
N ALA A 14 8.15 -7.62 -0.21
CA ALA A 14 8.61 -6.53 -1.06
C ALA A 14 9.50 -7.02 -2.23
N ALA A 15 9.56 -8.35 -2.46
CA ALA A 15 10.44 -8.92 -3.47
C ALA A 15 10.04 -8.45 -4.87
N VAL A 16 11.05 -8.11 -5.68
CA VAL A 16 10.84 -7.62 -7.03
C VAL A 16 10.17 -8.72 -7.88
N PRO A 17 9.03 -8.43 -8.54
CA PRO A 17 8.32 -9.41 -9.34
C PRO A 17 9.15 -9.92 -10.53
N ARG A 18 9.34 -11.24 -10.64
CA ARG A 18 10.05 -11.85 -11.79
C ARG A 18 9.35 -11.62 -13.14
N ARG A 19 8.04 -11.35 -13.14
CA ARG A 19 7.21 -11.24 -14.35
C ARG A 19 7.44 -9.94 -15.13
N PHE A 20 7.83 -8.86 -14.47
CA PHE A 20 7.78 -7.51 -15.04
C PHE A 20 9.16 -6.91 -15.35
N GLY A 21 10.25 -7.69 -15.24
CA GLY A 21 11.60 -7.22 -15.60
C GLY A 21 12.05 -5.97 -14.82
N LEU A 22 11.52 -5.77 -13.62
CA LEU A 22 11.79 -4.59 -12.80
C LEU A 22 13.20 -4.66 -12.20
N ALA A 23 13.81 -3.48 -11.98
CA ALA A 23 15.11 -3.37 -11.33
C ALA A 23 15.10 -3.95 -9.90
N ALA A 24 16.16 -4.65 -9.54
CA ALA A 24 16.40 -5.10 -8.17
C ALA A 24 16.56 -3.89 -7.24
N ARG A 25 16.11 -4.01 -5.99
CA ARG A 25 16.31 -3.01 -4.96
C ARG A 25 17.19 -3.61 -3.87
N GLU A 26 18.13 -2.82 -3.37
CA GLU A 26 18.90 -3.12 -2.18
C GLU A 26 18.23 -2.47 -0.98
N VAL A 27 18.18 -3.20 0.14
CA VAL A 27 17.61 -2.68 1.38
C VAL A 27 18.75 -2.04 2.17
N ASP A 28 18.66 -0.73 2.36
CA ASP A 28 19.48 -0.02 3.34
C ASP A 28 18.86 -0.27 4.73
N GLY A 29 19.43 -1.25 5.44
CA GLY A 29 18.83 -1.86 6.63
C GLY A 29 18.89 -0.98 7.87
N ASP A 30 19.85 -0.04 7.90
CA ASP A 30 20.18 0.73 9.09
C ASP A 30 18.93 1.38 9.68
N TRP A 31 18.12 2.05 8.85
CA TRP A 31 16.94 2.78 9.31
C TRP A 31 15.81 1.89 9.87
N LEU A 32 15.65 0.68 9.32
CA LEU A 32 14.61 -0.27 9.75
C LEU A 32 14.93 -0.87 11.12
N ASP A 33 16.21 -1.04 11.43
CA ASP A 33 16.69 -1.58 12.71
C ASP A 33 16.46 -0.58 13.87
N TRP A 34 16.57 0.73 13.61
CA TRP A 34 16.25 1.78 14.59
C TRP A 34 14.76 1.98 14.84
N ARG A 35 13.90 1.52 13.91
CA ARG A 35 12.46 1.75 13.99
C ARG A 35 11.83 1.20 15.28
N GLU A 36 12.26 0.03 15.73
CA GLU A 36 11.74 -0.56 16.97
C GLU A 36 12.17 0.24 18.22
N LEU A 37 13.35 0.87 18.16
CA LEU A 37 13.86 1.75 19.23
C LEU A 37 13.13 3.10 19.27
N VAL A 38 12.77 3.65 18.11
CA VAL A 38 12.16 4.98 17.98
C VAL A 38 10.63 4.95 18.10
N ASP A 39 9.97 4.02 17.41
CA ASP A 39 8.51 3.95 17.29
C ASP A 39 7.88 2.83 18.14
N GLY A 40 8.70 1.95 18.73
CA GLY A 40 8.24 0.76 19.45
C GLY A 40 7.71 -0.35 18.53
N PRO A 41 7.14 -1.43 19.10
CA PRO A 41 6.61 -2.54 18.31
C PRO A 41 5.43 -2.06 17.44
N GLY A 42 5.55 -2.25 16.13
CA GLY A 42 4.56 -1.77 15.16
C GLY A 42 3.13 -2.23 15.48
N LEU A 43 2.21 -1.27 15.59
CA LEU A 43 0.80 -1.53 15.85
C LEU A 43 0.19 -2.38 14.74
N LYS A 44 -0.50 -3.47 15.15
CA LYS A 44 -1.29 -4.27 14.23
C LYS A 44 -2.49 -3.46 13.77
N LEU A 45 -2.42 -2.92 12.55
CA LEU A 45 -3.51 -2.19 11.92
C LEU A 45 -4.76 -3.08 11.85
N ARG A 46 -5.85 -2.64 12.47
CA ARG A 46 -7.14 -3.34 12.40
C ARG A 46 -7.86 -2.92 11.12
N THR A 47 -8.28 -3.90 10.33
CA THR A 47 -9.13 -3.64 9.17
C THR A 47 -10.53 -3.27 9.65
N THR A 48 -10.98 -2.07 9.31
CA THR A 48 -12.38 -1.66 9.39
C THR A 48 -13.02 -1.76 8.01
N VAL A 49 -14.13 -2.48 7.93
CA VAL A 49 -14.95 -2.55 6.72
C VAL A 49 -16.04 -1.50 6.84
N ILE A 50 -16.13 -0.63 5.84
CA ILE A 50 -17.15 0.42 5.76
C ILE A 50 -17.96 0.15 4.49
N GLU A 51 -19.27 -0.01 4.64
CA GLU A 51 -20.17 -0.10 3.50
C GLU A 51 -20.39 1.32 2.95
N GLU A 52 -19.76 1.63 1.82
CA GLU A 52 -19.91 2.93 1.19
C GLU A 52 -21.07 2.92 0.17
N ARG A 53 -21.92 3.96 0.21
CA ARG A 53 -22.99 4.20 -0.77
C ARG A 53 -22.69 5.45 -1.60
N PRO A 54 -21.79 5.36 -2.59
CA PRO A 54 -21.43 6.52 -3.40
C PRO A 54 -22.61 6.96 -4.27
N ARG A 55 -22.85 8.28 -4.35
CA ARG A 55 -23.86 8.85 -5.26
C ARG A 55 -23.40 8.84 -6.71
N THR A 56 -22.09 8.88 -6.95
CA THR A 56 -21.48 8.91 -8.29
C THR A 56 -20.15 8.15 -8.31
N ILE A 57 -19.89 7.42 -9.39
CA ILE A 57 -18.62 6.70 -9.61
C ILE A 57 -17.47 7.63 -10.05
N ILE A 58 -17.81 8.82 -10.58
CA ILE A 58 -16.83 9.78 -11.09
C ILE A 58 -16.41 10.72 -9.96
N ALA A 59 -15.11 10.74 -9.66
CA ALA A 59 -14.47 11.77 -8.85
C ALA A 59 -14.02 12.93 -9.73
N ARG A 60 -14.13 14.16 -9.22
CA ARG A 60 -13.68 15.37 -9.90
C ARG A 60 -12.50 15.98 -9.17
N ASN A 61 -11.49 16.43 -9.92
CA ASN A 61 -10.32 17.09 -9.38
C ASN A 61 -10.17 18.48 -10.01
N THR A 62 -9.74 19.45 -9.21
CA THR A 62 -9.50 20.84 -9.63
C THR A 62 -8.04 21.24 -9.48
N SER A 63 -7.14 20.29 -9.19
CA SER A 63 -5.71 20.59 -9.06
C SER A 63 -5.12 21.02 -10.40
N PRO A 64 -4.32 22.10 -10.43
CA PRO A 64 -3.62 22.54 -11.63
C PRO A 64 -2.50 21.58 -12.07
N ASP A 65 -2.06 20.69 -11.17
CA ASP A 65 -0.96 19.76 -11.41
C ASP A 65 -1.38 18.48 -12.13
N ILE A 66 -2.70 18.25 -12.26
CA ILE A 66 -3.25 17.01 -12.80
C ILE A 66 -3.94 17.32 -14.12
N PRO A 67 -3.51 16.71 -15.25
CA PRO A 67 -4.02 17.05 -16.58
C PRO A 67 -5.44 16.52 -16.86
N PHE A 68 -6.10 15.93 -15.87
CA PHE A 68 -7.45 15.38 -15.97
C PHE A 68 -8.37 15.91 -14.86
N ASP A 69 -9.60 16.22 -15.22
CA ASP A 69 -10.64 16.73 -14.31
C ASP A 69 -11.49 15.62 -13.70
N ARG A 70 -11.44 14.40 -14.25
CA ARG A 70 -12.30 13.26 -13.88
C ARG A 70 -11.50 11.98 -13.69
N SER A 71 -11.80 11.25 -12.63
CA SER A 71 -11.22 9.93 -12.36
C SER A 71 -12.28 8.94 -11.88
N ILE A 72 -11.99 7.66 -12.05
CA ILE A 72 -12.80 6.55 -11.53
C ILE A 72 -11.89 5.71 -10.65
N ASN A 73 -12.30 5.48 -9.41
CA ASN A 73 -11.64 4.53 -8.53
C ASN A 73 -12.62 3.38 -8.22
N ALA A 74 -12.37 2.22 -8.83
CA ALA A 74 -13.16 1.01 -8.62
C ALA A 74 -12.99 0.42 -7.21
N TYR A 75 -11.98 0.88 -6.46
CA TYR A 75 -11.63 0.38 -5.14
C TYR A 75 -11.50 1.56 -4.16
N ARG A 76 -12.56 1.85 -3.40
CA ARG A 76 -12.45 2.71 -2.23
C ARG A 76 -12.17 1.86 -0.99
N GLY A 77 -10.89 1.58 -0.78
CA GLY A 77 -10.40 0.85 0.39
C GLY A 77 -8.93 0.44 0.25
N CYS A 78 -8.17 0.54 1.33
CA CYS A 78 -6.74 0.27 1.36
C CYS A 78 -6.39 -1.01 2.16
N GLU A 79 -7.23 -2.04 2.10
CA GLU A 79 -6.87 -3.34 2.72
C GLU A 79 -5.85 -4.12 1.88
N HIS A 80 -5.85 -3.86 0.56
CA HIS A 80 -4.91 -4.39 -0.40
C HIS A 80 -3.79 -3.38 -0.62
N GLY A 81 -3.07 -3.05 0.46
CA GLY A 81 -1.77 -2.42 0.35
C GLY A 81 -0.84 -3.39 -0.37
N VAL A 82 -0.77 -3.27 -1.70
CA VAL A 82 0.44 -3.69 -2.42
C VAL A 82 1.56 -2.90 -1.75
N VAL A 83 2.67 -3.55 -1.40
CA VAL A 83 3.82 -2.95 -0.67
C VAL A 83 4.27 -1.58 -1.20
N LEU A 84 3.92 -1.23 -2.43
CA LEU A 84 4.29 -0.01 -3.13
C LEU A 84 3.19 1.06 -3.20
N LEU A 85 1.96 0.75 -2.79
CA LEU A 85 0.83 1.68 -2.77
C LEU A 85 0.53 2.03 -1.32
N TYR A 86 0.84 3.27 -0.96
CA TYR A 86 0.49 3.87 0.33
C TYR A 86 -1.03 4.03 0.44
N CYS A 87 -1.55 3.87 1.65
CA CYS A 87 -2.81 4.51 2.05
C CYS A 87 -2.56 5.99 2.33
#